data_AF-A0A2S3XTF5-F1
#
_entry.id   AF-A0A2S3XTF5-F1
#
_cell.length_a   1.000
_cell.length_b   1.000
_cell.length_c   1.000
_cell.angle_alpha   90.00
_cell.angle_beta   90.00
_cell.angle_gamma   90.00
#
_symmetry.space_group_name_H-M   'P 1'
#
loop_
_entity.id
_entity.type
_entity.pdbx_description
1 polymer ?
#
loop_
_entity_poly.entity_id
_entity_poly.type
_entity_poly.pdbx_seq_one_letter_code
_entity_poly.pdbx_strand_id
1 'polypeptide(L)'
;MPAKIKICGISTPEALDATIAARADYAGLVFYPASPRAVTSNVAGALTSRAAGQIAMVGLFVDADDAVIADALVAAKLNALQLHGSESPER
;
A
#
# COMPACT_ATOMS: atom_id res chain seq x y z
N MET A 1 3.55 17.74 18.27
CA MET A 1 4.04 16.70 17.32
C MET A 1 3.66 17.13 15.92
N PRO A 2 4.56 17.08 14.94
CA PRO A 2 4.19 17.33 13.54
C PRO A 2 3.16 16.30 13.07
N ALA A 3 2.31 16.68 12.12
CA ALA A 3 1.35 15.76 11.52
C ALA A 3 2.09 14.70 10.69
N LYS A 4 1.60 13.45 10.72
CA LYS A 4 2.08 12.39 9.83
C LYS A 4 1.39 12.47 8.47
N ILE A 5 2.12 12.16 7.41
CA ILE A 5 1.69 12.29 6.02
C ILE A 5 1.70 10.93 5.33
N LYS A 6 0.60 10.58 4.65
CA LYS A 6 0.49 9.41 3.78
C LYS A 6 0.14 9.84 2.36
N ILE A 7 0.89 9.35 1.37
CA ILE A 7 0.52 9.49 -0.05
C ILE A 7 0.00 8.14 -0.56
N CYS A 8 -1.22 8.11 -1.10
CA CYS A 8 -1.92 6.87 -1.42
C CYS A 8 -2.10 6.67 -2.93
N GLY A 9 -2.18 5.42 -3.37
CA GLY A 9 -2.37 5.06 -4.78
C GLY A 9 -1.07 5.13 -5.58
N ILE A 10 0.05 4.83 -4.93
CA ILE A 10 1.35 4.71 -5.59
C ILE A 10 1.36 3.45 -6.44
N SER A 11 1.63 3.60 -7.73
CA SER A 11 1.66 2.50 -8.70
C SER A 11 2.88 2.50 -9.60
N THR A 12 3.76 3.52 -9.49
CA THR A 12 5.00 3.61 -10.27
C THR A 12 6.20 3.91 -9.38
N PRO A 13 7.41 3.52 -9.82
CA PRO A 13 8.63 3.81 -9.07
C PRO A 13 8.92 5.31 -8.92
N GLU A 14 8.61 6.12 -9.92
CA GLU A 14 8.84 7.57 -9.90
C GLU A 14 7.96 8.25 -8.84
N ALA A 15 6.69 7.83 -8.73
CA ALA A 15 5.79 8.34 -7.70
C ALA A 15 6.23 7.92 -6.29
N LEU A 16 6.74 6.69 -6.14
CA LEU A 16 7.30 6.21 -4.88
C LEU A 16 8.53 7.04 -4.48
N ASP A 17 9.48 7.24 -5.40
CA ASP A 17 10.69 8.02 -5.15
C ASP A 17 10.38 9.47 -4.78
N ALA A 18 9.43 10.08 -5.48
CA ALA A 18 8.96 11.43 -5.16
C ALA A 18 8.35 11.48 -3.74
N THR A 19 7.60 10.46 -3.36
CA THR A 19 7.00 10.34 -2.01
C THR A 19 8.08 10.23 -0.92
N ILE A 20 9.12 9.41 -1.17
CA ILE A 20 10.28 9.26 -0.28
C ILE A 20 11.07 10.58 -0.18
N ALA A 21 11.34 11.22 -1.31
CA ALA A 21 12.08 12.49 -1.36
C ALA A 21 11.35 13.61 -0.62
N ALA A 22 10.01 13.62 -0.68
CA ALA A 22 9.16 14.54 0.08
C ALA A 22 9.09 14.23 1.59
N ARG A 23 9.72 13.13 2.05
CA ARG A 23 9.73 12.68 3.46
C ARG A 23 8.34 12.42 4.04
N ALA A 24 7.43 11.87 3.22
CA ALA A 24 6.17 11.36 3.74
C ALA A 24 6.43 10.17 4.69
N ASP A 25 5.56 9.99 5.69
CA ASP A 25 5.67 8.89 6.65
C ASP A 25 5.23 7.55 6.04
N TYR A 26 4.27 7.58 5.10
CA TYR A 26 3.67 6.39 4.51
C TYR A 26 3.42 6.49 3.00
N ALA A 27 3.61 5.38 2.29
CA ALA A 27 3.19 5.20 0.90
C ALA A 27 2.12 4.09 0.80
N GLY A 28 1.03 4.37 0.09
CA GLY A 28 -0.13 3.47 -0.03
C GLY A 28 -0.22 2.77 -1.38
N LEU A 29 -0.29 1.45 -1.39
CA LEU A 29 -0.58 0.59 -2.54
C LEU A 29 -2.06 0.18 -2.50
N VAL A 30 -2.74 0.17 -3.65
CA VAL A 30 -4.16 -0.17 -3.72
C VAL A 30 -4.33 -1.57 -4.30
N PHE A 31 -4.90 -2.48 -3.51
CA PHE A 31 -5.23 -3.86 -3.89
C PHE A 31 -6.73 -4.02 -4.17
N TYR A 32 -7.32 -3.06 -4.89
CA TYR A 32 -8.73 -3.07 -5.28
C TYR A 32 -8.86 -2.90 -6.80
N PRO A 33 -9.16 -3.97 -7.56
CA PRO A 33 -9.08 -3.97 -9.03
C PRO A 33 -9.91 -2.91 -9.75
N ALA A 34 -11.04 -2.45 -9.18
CA ALA A 34 -11.86 -1.41 -9.80
C ALA A 34 -11.27 0.00 -9.65
N SER A 35 -10.22 0.19 -8.85
CA SER A 35 -9.50 1.45 -8.76
C SER A 35 -8.54 1.62 -9.96
N PRO A 36 -8.48 2.79 -10.61
CA PRO A 36 -7.46 3.06 -11.64
C PRO A 36 -6.04 3.11 -11.08
N ARG A 37 -5.89 3.12 -9.75
CA ARG A 37 -4.61 3.12 -9.03
C ARG A 37 -4.25 1.72 -8.50
N ALA A 38 -4.99 0.69 -8.89
CA ALA A 38 -4.75 -0.68 -8.46
C ALA A 38 -3.37 -1.16 -8.92
N VAL A 39 -2.69 -1.91 -8.05
CA VAL A 39 -1.42 -2.57 -8.37
C VAL A 39 -1.60 -4.09 -8.41
N THR A 40 -0.82 -4.75 -9.27
CA THR A 40 -0.69 -6.21 -9.24
C THR A 40 0.33 -6.63 -8.18
N SER A 41 0.31 -7.90 -7.78
CA SER A 41 1.27 -8.47 -6.83
C SER A 41 2.73 -8.24 -7.25
N ASN A 42 3.04 -8.37 -8.55
CA ASN A 42 4.38 -8.11 -9.08
C ASN A 42 4.80 -6.64 -8.89
N VAL A 43 3.91 -5.70 -9.24
CA VAL A 43 4.17 -4.26 -9.06
C VAL A 43 4.33 -3.93 -7.57
N ALA A 44 3.46 -4.47 -6.71
CA ALA A 44 3.55 -4.25 -5.27
C ALA A 44 4.88 -4.77 -4.68
N GLY A 45 5.32 -5.96 -5.07
CA GLY A 45 6.60 -6.51 -4.65
C GLY A 45 7.79 -5.67 -5.12
N ALA A 46 7.79 -5.24 -6.37
CA ALA A 46 8.83 -4.36 -6.91
C ALA A 46 8.90 -3.01 -6.16
N LEU A 47 7.76 -2.38 -5.90
CA LEU A 47 7.69 -1.10 -5.19
C LEU A 47 8.08 -1.23 -3.73
N THR A 48 7.60 -2.26 -3.01
CA THR A 48 7.98 -2.46 -1.60
C THR A 48 9.44 -2.85 -1.42
N SER A 49 10.02 -3.59 -2.38
CA SER A 49 11.45 -3.86 -2.42
C SER A 49 12.27 -2.59 -2.61
N ARG A 50 11.87 -1.71 -3.54
CA ARG A 50 12.49 -0.39 -3.73
C ARG A 50 12.36 0.51 -2.50
N ALA A 51 11.21 0.49 -1.83
CA ALA A 51 10.93 1.28 -0.63
C ALA A 51 11.67 0.80 0.63
N ALA A 52 12.26 -0.40 0.61
CA ALA A 52 12.69 -1.11 1.81
C ALA A 52 13.58 -0.25 2.73
N GLY A 53 13.08 0.01 3.95
CA GLY A 53 13.79 0.78 4.98
C GLY A 53 13.72 2.31 4.80
N GLN A 54 13.10 2.81 3.73
CA GLN A 54 13.03 4.24 3.43
C GLN A 54 11.67 4.86 3.82
N ILE A 55 10.58 4.11 3.69
CA ILE A 55 9.22 4.57 4.01
C ILE A 55 8.33 3.39 4.44
N ALA A 56 7.32 3.64 5.26
CA ALA A 56 6.36 2.62 5.65
C ALA A 56 5.30 2.39 4.56
N MET A 57 5.08 1.14 4.18
CA MET A 57 4.18 0.73 3.12
C MET A 57 2.81 0.34 3.68
N VAL A 58 1.73 0.83 3.07
CA VAL A 58 0.35 0.52 3.48
C VAL A 58 -0.39 -0.14 2.32
N GLY A 59 -1.00 -1.30 2.55
CA GLY A 59 -1.91 -1.92 1.58
C GLY A 59 -3.34 -1.48 1.84
N LEU A 60 -4.02 -0.96 0.81
CA LEU A 60 -5.44 -0.60 0.86
C LEU A 60 -6.27 -1.70 0.21
N PHE A 61 -7.31 -2.13 0.92
CA PHE A 61 -8.26 -3.15 0.51
C PHE A 61 -9.67 -2.59 0.63
N VAL A 62 -10.59 -3.11 -0.20
CA VAL A 62 -12.02 -2.77 -0.14
C VAL A 62 -12.77 -4.09 -0.21
N ASP A 63 -13.33 -4.52 0.92
CA ASP A 63 -14.10 -5.76 1.06
C ASP A 63 -13.38 -6.99 0.49
N ALA A 64 -12.04 -6.99 0.57
CA ALA A 64 -11.22 -8.11 0.09
C ALA A 64 -11.45 -9.34 0.97
N ASP A 65 -11.38 -10.54 0.39
CA ASP A 65 -11.31 -11.77 1.18
C ASP A 65 -9.89 -11.98 1.77
N ASP A 66 -9.77 -12.94 2.70
CA ASP A 66 -8.50 -13.20 3.38
C ASP A 66 -7.43 -13.77 2.43
N ALA A 67 -7.84 -14.44 1.35
CA ALA A 67 -6.92 -14.99 0.37
C ALA A 67 -6.22 -13.86 -0.40
N VAL A 68 -6.96 -12.82 -0.81
CA VAL A 68 -6.41 -11.63 -1.46
C VAL A 68 -5.45 -10.88 -0.53
N ILE A 69 -5.80 -10.73 0.75
CA ILE A 69 -4.91 -10.08 1.74
C ILE A 69 -3.64 -10.92 1.95
N ALA A 70 -3.76 -12.25 2.07
CA ALA A 70 -2.63 -13.15 2.22
C ALA A 70 -1.69 -13.08 1.01
N ASP A 71 -2.22 -13.11 -0.20
CA ASP A 71 -1.43 -12.98 -1.43
C ASP A 71 -0.69 -11.65 -1.51
N ALA A 72 -1.33 -10.55 -1.09
CA ALA A 72 -0.69 -9.24 -1.01
C ALA A 72 0.46 -9.21 0.02
N LEU A 73 0.28 -9.85 1.17
CA LEU A 73 1.30 -9.95 2.23
C LEU A 73 2.49 -10.83 1.83
N VAL A 74 2.27 -11.86 0.99
CA VAL A 74 3.34 -12.67 0.40
C VAL A 74 4.12 -11.86 -0.64
N ALA A 75 3.40 -11.13 -1.49
CA ALA A 75 4.00 -10.40 -2.60
C ALA A 75 4.75 -9.14 -2.16
N ALA A 76 4.29 -8.47 -1.10
CA ALA A 76 4.74 -7.14 -0.74
C ALA A 76 4.98 -7.00 0.77
N LYS A 77 6.08 -6.33 1.14
CA LYS A 77 6.40 -6.06 2.54
C LYS A 77 5.59 -4.85 3.04
N LEU A 78 4.37 -5.10 3.51
CA LEU A 78 3.48 -4.08 4.06
C LEU A 78 3.72 -3.90 5.57
N ASN A 79 3.59 -2.65 6.04
CA ASN A 79 3.70 -2.28 7.45
C ASN A 79 2.33 -2.09 8.12
N ALA A 80 1.29 -1.82 7.32
CA ALA A 80 -0.07 -1.70 7.80
C ALA A 80 -1.07 -2.09 6.69
N LEU A 81 -2.25 -2.51 7.12
CA LEU A 81 -3.40 -2.74 6.27
C LEU A 81 -4.42 -1.63 6.51
N GLN A 82 -4.96 -1.08 5.42
CA GLN A 82 -6.07 -0.14 5.43
C GLN A 82 -7.29 -0.84 4.82
N LEU A 83 -8.21 -1.26 5.68
CA LEU A 83 -9.53 -1.73 5.29
C LEU A 83 -10.40 -0.50 5.01
N HIS A 84 -10.94 -0.39 3.79
CA HIS A 84 -11.59 0.81 3.27
C HIS A 84 -12.97 0.52 2.67
N GLY A 85 -13.53 -0.66 2.95
CA GLY A 85 -14.88 -1.06 2.57
C GLY A 85 -15.84 -0.95 3.76
N SER A 86 -16.72 -1.96 3.86
CA SER A 86 -17.71 -2.12 4.92
C SER A 86 -17.32 -3.23 5.88
N GLU A 87 -16.03 -3.49 6.04
CA GLU A 87 -15.53 -4.52 6.95
C GLU A 87 -15.94 -4.22 8.41
N SER A 88 -16.36 -5.24 9.14
CA SER A 88 -16.73 -5.10 10.55
C SER A 88 -15.49 -5.12 11.45
N PRO A 89 -15.55 -4.60 12.69
CA PRO A 89 -14.43 -4.65 13.63
C PRO A 89 -13.94 -6.07 13.99
N GLU A 90 -14.78 -7.08 13.82
CA GLU A 90 -14.44 -8.49 14.07
C GLU A 90 -13.69 -9.16 12.91
N ARG A 91 -13.60 -8.49 11.75
CA ARG A 91 -12.80 -8.88 10.59
C ARG A 91 -11.32 -8.65 10.85
#